data_AF-A0A372R9Y6-F1
#
_entry.id   AF-A0A372R9Y6-F1
#
_cell.length_a   1.000
_cell.length_b   1.000
_cell.length_c   1.000
_cell.angle_alpha   90.00
_cell.angle_beta   90.00
_cell.angle_gamma   90.00
#
_symmetry.space_group_name_H-M   'P 1'
#
loop_
_entity.id
_entity.type
_entity.pdbx_description
1 polymer ?
#
loop_
_entity_poly.entity_id
_entity_poly.type
_entity_poly.pdbx_seq_one_letter_code
_entity_poly.pdbx_strand_id
1 'polypeptide(L)'
;MLKKLFLSPKYNFVFRVLQIAVIGVIMILEIVQFIYYNAFFVNRLRWSSSHYFSTELKDVYGLKSYYTFVILFTWIDTALYIGLFHKFRAKSDSNILNIISDIFFTAMWLSVGLTNIIPYYKSTDSLSCPNYKFYSTEGYSEFGSLCQAYFGSMISSWIMFFLFSISTLFSWRAYYVTSKELDV
;
A
#
# COMPACT_ATOMS: atom_id res chain seq x y z
N MET A 1 30.74 5.08 -15.02
CA MET A 1 29.43 5.69 -15.38
C MET A 1 28.29 5.20 -14.49
N LEU A 2 28.15 3.89 -14.22
CA LEU A 2 27.14 3.38 -13.26
C LEU A 2 27.27 3.98 -11.85
N LYS A 3 28.46 4.18 -11.29
CA LYS A 3 28.64 4.78 -9.94
C LYS A 3 27.95 6.15 -9.81
N LYS A 4 28.08 7.05 -10.78
CA LYS A 4 27.41 8.37 -10.78
C LYS A 4 25.89 8.30 -10.98
N LEU A 5 25.39 7.21 -11.56
CA LEU A 5 23.96 7.02 -11.80
C LEU A 5 23.23 6.71 -10.48
N PHE A 6 23.78 5.82 -9.64
CA PHE A 6 23.12 5.34 -8.41
C PHE A 6 23.18 6.32 -7.23
N LEU A 7 24.02 7.36 -7.29
CA LEU A 7 24.16 8.38 -6.25
C LEU A 7 23.23 9.59 -6.45
N SER A 8 22.41 9.61 -7.51
CA SER A 8 21.58 10.78 -7.77
C SER A 8 20.33 10.77 -6.87
N PRO A 9 20.08 11.82 -6.07
CA PRO A 9 18.85 11.98 -5.27
C PRO A 9 17.58 12.01 -6.13
N LYS A 10 17.73 12.12 -7.46
CA LYS A 10 16.64 12.01 -8.45
C LYS A 10 15.98 10.63 -8.45
N TYR A 11 16.71 9.54 -8.15
CA TYR A 11 16.12 8.20 -8.16
C TYR A 11 15.15 7.99 -7.00
N ASN A 12 15.56 8.37 -5.79
CA ASN A 12 14.67 8.33 -4.62
C ASN A 12 13.44 9.22 -4.83
N PHE A 13 13.60 10.38 -5.47
CA PHE A 13 12.47 11.21 -5.86
C PHE A 13 11.49 10.48 -6.81
N VAL A 14 11.99 9.81 -7.84
CA VAL A 14 11.15 9.03 -8.77
C VAL A 14 10.40 7.91 -8.04
N PHE A 15 11.06 7.17 -7.14
CA PHE A 15 10.38 6.16 -6.33
C PHE A 15 9.28 6.75 -5.46
N ARG A 16 9.52 7.92 -4.87
CA ARG A 16 8.55 8.62 -4.02
C ARG A 16 7.34 9.11 -4.82
N VAL A 17 7.55 9.60 -6.05
CA VAL A 17 6.47 9.94 -6.98
C VAL A 17 5.65 8.70 -7.35
N LEU A 18 6.30 7.57 -7.65
CA LEU A 18 5.61 6.31 -7.95
C LEU A 18 4.83 5.79 -6.75
N GLN A 19 5.39 5.86 -5.54
CA GLN A 19 4.71 5.50 -4.30
C GLN A 19 3.45 6.35 -4.07
N ILE A 20 3.52 7.67 -4.28
CA ILE A 20 2.34 8.54 -4.19
C ILE A 20 1.28 8.18 -5.25
N ALA A 21 1.71 7.88 -6.48
CA ALA A 21 0.77 7.52 -7.54
C ALA A 21 0.02 6.22 -7.20
N VAL A 22 0.74 5.20 -6.72
CA VAL A 22 0.14 3.92 -6.29
C VAL A 22 -0.74 4.11 -5.05
N ILE A 23 -0.34 4.94 -4.08
CA ILE A 23 -1.19 5.35 -2.95
C ILE A 23 -2.49 5.99 -3.44
N GLY A 24 -2.42 6.87 -4.45
CA GLY A 24 -3.59 7.47 -5.08
C GLY A 24 -4.55 6.42 -5.66
N VAL A 25 -4.02 5.43 -6.38
CA VAL A 25 -4.80 4.29 -6.90
C VAL A 25 -5.43 3.50 -5.76
N ILE A 26 -4.67 3.19 -4.70
CA ILE A 26 -5.17 2.47 -3.53
C ILE A 26 -6.32 3.22 -2.84
N MET A 27 -6.20 4.54 -2.67
CA MET A 27 -7.27 5.36 -2.08
C MET A 27 -8.54 5.32 -2.93
N ILE A 28 -8.42 5.45 -4.26
CA ILE A 28 -9.57 5.34 -5.16
C ILE A 28 -10.22 3.96 -5.03
N LEU A 29 -9.43 2.89 -5.03
CA LEU A 29 -9.94 1.52 -4.89
C LEU A 29 -10.63 1.28 -3.55
N GLU A 30 -10.13 1.86 -2.45
CA GLU A 30 -10.80 1.76 -1.16
C GLU A 30 -12.10 2.58 -1.07
N ILE A 31 -12.14 3.76 -1.67
CA ILE A 31 -13.39 4.53 -1.79
C ILE A 31 -14.41 3.72 -2.59
N VAL A 32 -14.00 3.12 -3.70
CA VAL A 32 -14.86 2.27 -4.53
C VAL A 32 -15.37 1.05 -3.75
N GLN A 33 -14.50 0.36 -3.01
CA GLN A 33 -14.92 -0.74 -2.14
C GLN A 33 -15.90 -0.29 -1.07
N PHE A 34 -15.66 0.85 -0.42
CA PHE A 34 -16.55 1.38 0.61
C PHE A 34 -17.92 1.76 0.04
N ILE A 35 -17.97 2.37 -1.16
CA ILE A 35 -19.24 2.69 -1.84
C ILE A 35 -20.03 1.41 -2.12
N TYR A 36 -19.40 0.40 -2.74
CA TYR A 36 -20.09 -0.86 -3.05
C TYR A 36 -20.49 -1.63 -1.79
N TYR A 37 -19.66 -1.60 -0.73
CA TYR A 37 -20.01 -2.17 0.56
C TYR A 37 -21.26 -1.51 1.14
N ASN A 38 -21.37 -0.18 1.14
CA ASN A 38 -22.55 0.52 1.64
C ASN A 38 -23.79 0.25 0.79
N ALA A 39 -23.65 0.28 -0.54
CA ALA A 39 -24.74 -0.02 -1.47
C ALA A 39 -25.33 -1.41 -1.23
N PHE A 40 -24.48 -2.39 -0.93
CA PHE A 40 -24.89 -3.77 -0.71
C PHE A 40 -25.31 -4.04 0.74
N PHE A 41 -24.44 -3.84 1.72
CA PHE A 41 -24.61 -4.31 3.10
C PHE A 41 -25.38 -3.32 3.97
N VAL A 42 -25.13 -2.02 3.81
CA VAL A 42 -25.80 -1.01 4.64
C VAL A 42 -27.24 -0.79 4.17
N ASN A 43 -27.43 -0.60 2.86
CA ASN A 43 -28.76 -0.32 2.33
C ASN A 43 -29.69 -1.54 2.34
N ARG A 44 -29.17 -2.76 2.13
CA ARG A 44 -30.01 -3.97 2.09
C ARG A 44 -30.06 -4.72 3.41
N LEU A 45 -28.90 -4.94 4.05
CA LEU A 45 -28.80 -5.73 5.29
C LEU A 45 -28.87 -4.89 6.56
N ARG A 46 -29.03 -3.56 6.42
CA ARG A 46 -29.12 -2.58 7.53
C ARG A 46 -27.93 -2.62 8.49
N TRP A 47 -26.77 -3.04 8.00
CA TRP A 47 -25.54 -2.96 8.78
C TRP A 47 -25.10 -1.50 8.91
N SER A 48 -24.33 -1.19 9.95
CA SER A 48 -23.69 0.13 10.06
C SER A 48 -22.55 0.26 9.04
N SER A 49 -22.33 1.44 8.47
CA SER A 49 -21.15 1.71 7.64
C SER A 49 -19.84 1.46 8.37
N SER A 50 -19.81 1.67 9.69
CA SER A 50 -18.63 1.39 10.54
C SER A 50 -18.28 -0.10 10.57
N HIS A 51 -19.22 -0.98 10.25
CA HIS A 51 -19.00 -2.42 10.20
C HIS A 51 -17.97 -2.80 9.12
N TYR A 52 -17.76 -1.98 8.08
CA TYR A 52 -16.68 -2.18 7.10
C TYR A 52 -15.29 -2.23 7.76
N PHE A 53 -15.11 -1.51 8.87
CA PHE A 53 -13.86 -1.40 9.60
C PHE A 53 -13.76 -2.39 10.77
N SER A 54 -14.76 -3.27 10.94
CA SER A 54 -14.81 -4.23 12.04
C SER A 54 -13.81 -5.37 11.84
N THR A 55 -13.41 -5.98 12.96
CA THR A 55 -12.58 -7.19 12.94
C THR A 55 -13.36 -8.44 12.52
N GLU A 56 -14.69 -8.38 12.49
CA GLU A 56 -15.56 -9.48 12.09
C GLU A 56 -15.44 -9.77 10.58
N LEU A 57 -15.19 -8.74 9.79
CA LEU A 57 -14.98 -8.86 8.34
C LEU A 57 -13.52 -9.13 7.95
N LYS A 58 -12.62 -9.35 8.91
CA LYS A 58 -11.17 -9.52 8.63
C LYS A 58 -10.88 -10.70 7.71
N ASP A 59 -11.65 -11.77 7.83
CA ASP A 59 -11.48 -12.99 7.03
C ASP A 59 -12.12 -12.88 5.63
N VAL A 60 -12.82 -11.77 5.36
CA VAL A 60 -13.46 -11.48 4.06
C VAL A 60 -12.70 -10.38 3.31
N TYR A 61 -12.36 -9.29 3.99
CA TYR A 61 -11.77 -8.10 3.37
C TYR A 61 -10.45 -7.65 4.00
N GLY A 62 -9.83 -8.47 4.85
CA GLY A 62 -8.62 -8.11 5.58
C GLY A 62 -8.87 -7.08 6.70
N LEU A 63 -7.81 -6.62 7.35
CA LEU A 63 -7.90 -5.64 8.45
C LEU A 63 -8.00 -4.21 7.90
N LYS A 64 -9.21 -3.77 7.52
CA LYS A 64 -9.45 -2.45 6.89
C LYS A 64 -8.98 -1.26 7.71
N SER A 65 -9.15 -1.29 9.04
CA SER A 65 -8.66 -0.24 9.94
C SER A 65 -7.13 -0.11 9.88
N TYR A 66 -6.42 -1.24 9.91
CA TYR A 66 -4.96 -1.26 9.77
C TYR A 66 -4.53 -0.83 8.36
N TYR A 67 -5.22 -1.29 7.32
CA TYR A 67 -4.93 -0.91 5.94
C TYR A 67 -5.06 0.61 5.73
N THR A 68 -6.15 1.20 6.22
CA THR A 68 -6.40 2.65 6.14
C THR A 68 -5.33 3.45 6.89
N PHE A 69 -4.92 2.97 8.08
CA PHE A 69 -3.82 3.57 8.83
C PHE A 69 -2.51 3.58 8.03
N VAL A 70 -2.14 2.44 7.43
CA VAL A 70 -0.91 2.34 6.62
C VAL A 70 -0.96 3.25 5.39
N ILE A 71 -2.12 3.36 4.71
CA ILE A 71 -2.31 4.27 3.57
C ILE A 71 -2.07 5.72 4.00
N LEU A 72 -2.74 6.18 5.06
CA LEU A 72 -2.63 7.57 5.53
C LEU A 72 -1.20 7.92 5.95
N PHE A 73 -0.56 7.02 6.71
CA PHE A 73 0.80 7.26 7.18
C PHE A 73 1.80 7.28 6.03
N THR A 74 1.63 6.39 5.05
CA THR A 74 2.47 6.36 3.83
C THR A 74 2.28 7.61 3.00
N TRP A 75 1.04 8.09 2.85
CA TRP A 75 0.73 9.31 2.13
C TRP A 75 1.41 10.53 2.77
N ILE A 76 1.32 10.67 4.10
CA ILE A 76 1.95 11.77 4.84
C ILE A 76 3.48 11.73 4.67
N ASP A 77 4.13 10.59 4.92
CA ASP A 77 5.59 10.47 4.78
C ASP A 77 6.06 10.82 3.36
N THR A 78 5.40 10.24 2.35
CA THR A 78 5.79 10.45 0.94
C THR A 78 5.52 11.89 0.49
N ALA A 79 4.40 12.49 0.91
CA ALA A 79 4.08 13.88 0.60
C ALA A 79 5.06 14.86 1.27
N LEU A 80 5.42 14.62 2.53
CA LEU A 80 6.43 15.41 3.24
C LEU A 80 7.79 15.31 2.56
N TYR A 81 8.20 14.11 2.14
CA TYR A 81 9.45 13.91 1.42
C TYR A 81 9.50 14.72 0.12
N ILE A 82 8.43 14.66 -0.69
CA ILE A 82 8.36 15.38 -1.97
C ILE A 82 8.31 16.90 -1.74
N GLY A 83 7.45 17.37 -0.83
CA GLY A 83 7.29 18.80 -0.54
C GLY A 83 8.54 19.45 0.04
N LEU A 84 9.36 18.68 0.77
CA LEU A 84 10.61 19.16 1.37
C LEU A 84 11.86 18.63 0.64
N PHE A 85 11.71 18.13 -0.58
CA PHE A 85 12.79 17.46 -1.32
C PHE A 85 14.05 18.34 -1.43
N HIS A 86 13.90 19.65 -1.64
CA HIS A 86 15.03 20.60 -1.69
C HIS A 86 15.83 20.67 -0.38
N LYS A 87 15.16 20.51 0.78
CA LYS A 87 15.82 20.51 2.09
C LYS A 87 16.48 19.16 2.38
N PHE A 88 15.83 18.06 1.99
CA PHE A 88 16.39 16.71 2.20
C PHE A 88 17.60 16.44 1.30
N ARG A 89 17.56 16.87 0.04
CA ARG A 89 18.66 16.68 -0.91
C ARG A 89 20.02 17.26 -0.44
N ALA A 90 19.99 18.31 0.38
CA ALA A 90 21.19 19.05 0.76
C ALA A 90 21.97 18.46 1.96
N LYS A 91 21.44 17.45 2.67
CA LYS A 91 22.04 16.92 3.90
C LYS A 91 22.34 15.42 3.81
N SER A 92 23.57 15.02 4.14
CA SER A 92 24.00 13.60 4.20
C SER A 92 23.12 12.77 5.16
N ASP A 93 22.72 13.35 6.30
CA ASP A 93 21.86 12.70 7.31
C ASP A 93 20.47 12.31 6.77
N SER A 94 20.03 12.92 5.67
CA SER A 94 18.76 12.57 5.03
C SER A 94 18.75 11.14 4.49
N ASN A 95 19.91 10.58 4.13
CA ASN A 95 19.99 9.23 3.58
C ASN A 95 19.64 8.17 4.63
N ILE A 96 20.10 8.34 5.88
CA ILE A 96 19.77 7.41 6.99
C ILE A 96 18.27 7.48 7.30
N LEU A 97 17.70 8.68 7.37
CA LEU A 97 16.26 8.86 7.60
C LEU A 97 15.42 8.20 6.49
N ASN A 98 15.84 8.31 5.23
CA ASN A 98 15.17 7.67 4.11
C ASN A 98 15.22 6.15 4.20
N ILE A 99 16.38 5.58 4.58
CA ILE A 99 16.54 4.13 4.79
C ILE A 99 15.59 3.66 5.90
N ILE A 100 15.55 4.36 7.04
CA ILE A 100 14.69 3.99 8.17
C ILE A 100 13.22 4.05 7.77
N SER A 101 12.80 5.13 7.10
CA SER A 101 11.44 5.29 6.57
C SER A 101 11.12 4.15 5.59
N ASP A 102 11.99 3.89 4.60
CA ASP A 102 11.75 2.86 3.59
C ASP A 102 11.64 1.46 4.19
N ILE A 103 12.47 1.11 5.19
CA ILE A 103 12.40 -0.18 5.90
C ILE A 103 11.08 -0.29 6.69
N PHE A 104 10.71 0.77 7.41
CA PHE A 104 9.49 0.81 8.19
C PHE A 104 8.25 0.60 7.32
N PHE A 105 8.17 1.32 6.19
CA PHE A 105 7.08 1.14 5.24
C PHE A 105 7.14 -0.19 4.51
N THR A 106 8.32 -0.72 4.21
CA THR A 106 8.46 -2.09 3.68
C THR A 106 7.80 -3.11 4.59
N ALA A 107 8.07 -3.05 5.90
CA ALA A 107 7.48 -3.95 6.88
C ALA A 107 5.95 -3.80 6.98
N MET A 108 5.44 -2.56 6.98
CA MET A 108 3.99 -2.32 7.02
C MET A 108 3.28 -2.80 5.76
N TRP A 109 3.83 -2.52 4.57
CA TRP A 109 3.23 -2.97 3.31
C TRP A 109 3.31 -4.48 3.12
N LEU A 110 4.36 -5.14 3.65
CA LEU A 110 4.41 -6.59 3.74
C LEU A 110 3.29 -7.14 4.65
N SER A 111 3.13 -6.56 5.84
CA SER A 111 2.08 -6.96 6.78
C SER A 111 0.69 -6.80 6.15
N VAL A 112 0.42 -5.67 5.51
CA VAL A 112 -0.81 -5.41 4.76
C VAL A 112 -1.02 -6.43 3.63
N GLY A 113 0.02 -6.70 2.83
CA GLY A 113 -0.04 -7.68 1.74
C GLY A 113 -0.42 -9.06 2.25
N LEU A 114 0.16 -9.49 3.37
CA LEU A 114 -0.18 -10.74 4.03
C LEU A 114 -1.59 -10.74 4.63
N THR A 115 -2.02 -9.66 5.29
CA THR A 115 -3.39 -9.61 5.85
C THR A 115 -4.47 -9.62 4.76
N ASN A 116 -4.18 -9.07 3.59
CA ASN A 116 -5.11 -9.03 2.47
C ASN A 116 -5.07 -10.33 1.63
N ILE A 117 -4.00 -11.12 1.69
CA ILE A 117 -3.93 -12.43 1.00
C ILE A 117 -4.56 -13.56 1.82
N ILE A 118 -4.68 -13.43 3.15
CA ILE A 118 -5.27 -14.47 4.03
C ILE A 118 -6.73 -14.81 3.66
N PRO A 119 -7.64 -13.83 3.49
CA PRO A 119 -9.02 -14.09 3.04
C PRO A 119 -9.09 -14.90 1.75
N TYR A 120 -8.15 -14.67 0.83
CA TYR A 120 -8.06 -15.39 -0.43
C TYR A 120 -7.73 -16.88 -0.22
N TYR A 121 -6.73 -17.19 0.61
CA TYR A 121 -6.34 -18.59 0.87
C TYR A 121 -7.32 -19.36 1.74
N LYS A 122 -8.14 -18.68 2.54
CA LYS A 122 -9.20 -19.31 3.35
C LYS A 122 -10.49 -19.59 2.56
N SER A 123 -10.63 -19.04 1.36
CA SER A 123 -11.80 -19.28 0.51
C SER A 123 -11.74 -20.70 -0.08
N THR A 124 -12.81 -21.47 0.10
CA THR A 124 -12.95 -22.85 -0.39
C THR A 124 -13.11 -22.96 -1.91
N ASP A 125 -13.44 -21.86 -2.60
CA ASP A 125 -13.76 -21.82 -4.04
C ASP A 125 -12.71 -21.04 -4.85
N SER A 126 -11.42 -21.38 -4.74
CA SER A 126 -10.30 -21.02 -5.65
C SER A 126 -10.50 -19.83 -6.62
N LEU A 127 -9.70 -18.76 -6.51
CA LEU A 127 -9.67 -17.61 -7.46
C LEU A 127 -11.00 -16.89 -7.74
N SER A 128 -12.10 -17.30 -7.12
CA SER A 128 -13.37 -16.61 -7.11
C SER A 128 -13.53 -15.83 -5.81
N CYS A 129 -14.22 -14.69 -5.90
CA CYS A 129 -14.44 -13.78 -4.79
C CYS A 129 -14.88 -14.53 -3.53
N PRO A 130 -14.23 -14.33 -2.36
CA PRO A 130 -14.62 -15.01 -1.14
C PRO A 130 -16.13 -14.79 -0.91
N ASN A 131 -16.87 -15.89 -0.79
CA ASN A 131 -18.32 -15.92 -0.57
C ASN A 131 -19.24 -15.51 -1.73
N TYR A 132 -18.81 -15.61 -3.00
CA TYR A 132 -19.74 -15.45 -4.15
C TYR A 132 -21.01 -16.31 -4.01
N LYS A 133 -20.90 -17.55 -3.53
CA LYS A 133 -22.05 -18.46 -3.38
C LYS A 133 -23.09 -18.00 -2.35
N PHE A 134 -22.69 -17.41 -1.22
CA PHE A 134 -23.63 -17.00 -0.16
C PHE A 134 -24.56 -15.85 -0.59
N TYR A 135 -24.14 -15.08 -1.58
CA TYR A 135 -24.85 -13.88 -2.04
C TYR A 135 -25.21 -13.95 -3.54
N SER A 136 -25.10 -15.10 -4.20
CA SER A 136 -25.31 -15.25 -5.66
C SER A 136 -26.78 -15.39 -6.10
N THR A 137 -27.73 -15.47 -5.16
CA THR A 137 -29.16 -15.55 -5.48
C THR A 137 -29.74 -14.17 -5.76
N GLU A 138 -29.69 -13.78 -7.04
CA GLU A 138 -30.41 -12.68 -7.70
C GLU A 138 -29.70 -11.31 -7.85
N GLY A 139 -29.13 -11.07 -9.04
CA GLY A 139 -28.94 -9.70 -9.57
C GLY A 139 -27.76 -8.87 -9.02
N TYR A 140 -26.62 -9.49 -8.72
CA TYR A 140 -25.52 -8.84 -7.99
C TYR A 140 -24.29 -8.49 -8.86
N SER A 141 -24.46 -7.60 -9.84
CA SER A 141 -23.31 -7.01 -10.58
C SER A 141 -22.37 -6.23 -9.66
N GLU A 142 -22.90 -5.55 -8.64
CA GLU A 142 -22.15 -4.71 -7.68
C GLU A 142 -21.16 -5.52 -6.81
N PHE A 143 -21.47 -6.80 -6.53
CA PHE A 143 -20.59 -7.66 -5.75
C PHE A 143 -19.31 -8.05 -6.51
N GLY A 144 -19.43 -8.22 -7.83
CA GLY A 144 -18.27 -8.45 -8.71
C GLY A 144 -17.32 -7.26 -8.72
N SER A 145 -17.85 -6.03 -8.79
CA SER A 145 -17.07 -4.81 -8.75
C SER A 145 -16.37 -4.59 -7.41
N LEU A 146 -17.05 -4.88 -6.28
CA LEU A 146 -16.45 -4.85 -4.94
C LEU A 146 -15.21 -5.77 -4.86
N CYS A 147 -15.36 -6.98 -5.38
CA CYS A 147 -14.29 -7.97 -5.37
C CYS A 147 -13.11 -7.62 -6.30
N GLN A 148 -13.39 -7.13 -7.51
CA GLN A 148 -12.34 -6.65 -8.41
C GLN A 148 -11.56 -5.49 -7.78
N ALA A 149 -12.25 -4.56 -7.11
CA ALA A 149 -11.61 -3.48 -6.39
C ALA A 149 -10.74 -4.00 -5.23
N TYR A 150 -11.22 -5.01 -4.49
CA TYR A 150 -10.44 -5.69 -3.45
C TYR A 150 -9.15 -6.33 -4.00
N PHE A 151 -9.23 -7.08 -5.10
CA PHE A 151 -8.06 -7.66 -5.76
C PHE A 151 -7.09 -6.58 -6.25
N GLY A 152 -7.61 -5.49 -6.83
CA GLY A 152 -6.82 -4.33 -7.21
C GLY A 152 -6.06 -3.74 -6.02
N SER A 153 -6.71 -3.58 -4.87
CA SER A 153 -6.07 -3.09 -3.64
C SER A 153 -5.02 -4.07 -3.13
N MET A 154 -5.29 -5.38 -3.15
CA MET A 154 -4.33 -6.41 -2.76
C MET A 154 -3.06 -6.37 -3.64
N ILE A 155 -3.22 -6.35 -4.97
CA ILE A 155 -2.09 -6.25 -5.91
C ILE A 155 -1.31 -4.95 -5.68
N SER A 156 -2.03 -3.84 -5.50
CA SER A 156 -1.40 -2.53 -5.26
C SER A 156 -0.61 -2.50 -3.95
N SER A 157 -1.07 -3.19 -2.90
CA SER A 157 -0.31 -3.34 -1.66
C SER A 157 1.02 -4.08 -1.86
N TRP A 158 1.05 -5.12 -2.69
CA TRP A 158 2.29 -5.81 -3.05
C TRP A 158 3.22 -4.92 -3.90
N ILE A 159 2.67 -4.15 -4.83
CA ILE A 159 3.44 -3.14 -5.58
C ILE A 159 4.10 -2.14 -4.61
N MET A 160 3.37 -1.65 -3.62
CA MET A 160 3.93 -0.75 -2.60
C MET A 160 5.05 -1.40 -1.79
N PHE A 161 4.87 -2.66 -1.37
CA PHE A 161 5.92 -3.44 -0.71
C PHE A 161 7.20 -3.49 -1.55
N PHE A 162 7.08 -3.81 -2.85
CA PHE A 162 8.24 -3.88 -3.73
C PHE A 162 8.87 -2.50 -3.97
N LEU A 163 8.06 -1.44 -4.14
CA LEU A 163 8.58 -0.09 -4.31
C LEU A 163 9.41 0.38 -3.11
N PHE A 164 8.93 0.13 -1.88
CA PHE A 164 9.69 0.46 -0.66
C PHE A 164 10.91 -0.43 -0.46
N SER A 165 10.80 -1.73 -0.76
CA SER A 165 11.95 -2.66 -0.69
C SER A 165 13.06 -2.24 -1.65
N ILE A 166 12.70 -1.90 -2.88
CA ILE A 166 13.66 -1.45 -3.89
C ILE A 166 14.25 -0.11 -3.46
N SER A 167 13.43 0.86 -3.04
CA SER A 167 13.91 2.17 -2.53
C SER A 167 14.91 2.00 -1.38
N THR A 168 14.65 1.08 -0.45
CA THR A 168 15.56 0.74 0.65
C THR A 168 16.94 0.32 0.11
N LEU A 169 16.97 -0.61 -0.85
CA LEU A 169 18.22 -1.11 -1.43
C LEU A 169 19.02 -0.01 -2.13
N PHE A 170 18.32 0.88 -2.86
CA PHE A 170 18.95 2.03 -3.51
C PHE A 170 19.52 3.03 -2.50
N SER A 171 18.73 3.40 -1.49
CA SER A 171 19.15 4.31 -0.42
C SER A 171 20.32 3.74 0.40
N TRP A 172 20.27 2.45 0.74
CA TRP A 172 21.35 1.76 1.44
C TRP A 172 22.66 1.76 0.65
N ARG A 173 22.58 1.46 -0.64
CA ARG A 173 23.76 1.47 -1.53
C ARG A 173 24.34 2.87 -1.67
N ALA A 174 23.51 3.91 -1.78
CA ALA A 174 23.96 5.29 -1.84
C ALA A 174 24.69 5.71 -0.55
N TYR A 175 24.14 5.33 0.61
CA TYR A 175 24.79 5.56 1.91
C TYR A 175 26.16 4.89 2.00
N TYR A 176 26.26 3.59 1.66
CA TYR A 176 27.51 2.83 1.71
C TYR A 176 28.62 3.40 0.80
N VAL A 177 28.26 3.89 -0.38
CA VAL A 177 29.25 4.51 -1.29
C VAL A 177 29.72 5.85 -0.73
N THR A 178 28.81 6.65 -0.18
CA THR A 178 29.15 7.96 0.39
C THR A 178 30.02 7.82 1.64
N SER A 179 29.73 6.85 2.51
CA SER A 179 30.54 6.62 3.72
C SER A 179 31.96 6.19 3.37
N LYS A 180 32.14 5.34 2.35
CA LYS A 180 33.46 4.91 1.88
C LYS A 180 34.29 6.02 1.22
N GLU A 181 33.66 7.06 0.67
CA GLU A 181 34.36 8.21 0.09
C GLU A 181 34.77 9.24 1.16
N LEU A 182 34.19 9.19 2.36
CA LEU A 182 34.54 10.05 3.50
C LEU A 182 35.65 9.46 4.39
N ASP A 183 35.87 8.15 4.32
CA ASP A 183 36.93 7.43 5.05
C ASP A 183 38.29 7.43 4.29
N VAL A 184 38.41 8.18 3.17
CA VAL A 184 39.63 8.37 2.35
C VAL A 184 40.04 9.83 2.40
#